data_AF-A0A6G1LMU3-F1
#
_entry.id   AF-A0A6G1LMU3-F1
#
_cell.length_a   1.000
_cell.length_b   1.000
_cell.length_c   1.000
_cell.angle_alpha   90.00
_cell.angle_beta   90.00
_cell.angle_gamma   90.00
#
_symmetry.space_group_name_H-M   'P 1'
#
loop_
_entity.id
_entity.type
_entity.pdbx_description
1 polymer ?
#
loop_
_entity_poly.entity_id
_entity_poly.type
_entity_poly.pdbx_seq_one_letter_code
_entity_poly.pdbx_strand_id
1 'polypeptide(L)'
;RLPRAVQATYLEPLRHKPNATDPLTCELQLRSYSVRNLEVFADFAMRAAYYLKLCALGPIPLPKITERWTVPRSNFVHKKSQENFERITRRREIRIIGGHPETVAAWLGYVKKYQYYGVGMKANVFDSSGLDVPESLDAIAADISKKL
;
A
#
# COMPACT_ATOMS: atom_id res chain seq x y z
N ARG A 1 14.06 22.77 -22.88
CA ARG A 1 13.70 21.39 -22.48
C ARG A 1 12.62 21.47 -21.40
N LEU A 2 11.63 20.57 -21.39
CA LEU A 2 10.62 20.50 -20.31
C LEU A 2 11.30 20.33 -18.93
N PRO A 3 10.69 20.76 -17.80
CA PRO A 3 11.25 20.52 -16.48
C PRO A 3 11.30 19.02 -16.15
N ARG A 4 12.27 18.61 -15.32
CA ARG A 4 12.49 17.19 -14.99
C ARG A 4 11.25 16.53 -14.34
N ALA A 5 10.50 17.27 -13.54
CA ALA A 5 9.27 16.80 -12.92
C ALA A 5 8.22 16.40 -13.97
N VAL A 6 8.02 17.24 -15.00
CA VAL A 6 7.08 16.97 -16.10
C VAL A 6 7.55 15.78 -16.93
N GLN A 7 8.86 15.70 -17.22
CA GLN A 7 9.42 14.53 -17.91
C GLN A 7 9.19 13.23 -17.14
N ALA A 8 9.39 13.24 -15.81
CA ALA A 8 9.21 12.05 -14.98
C ALA A 8 7.79 11.49 -15.04
N THR A 9 6.76 12.34 -15.21
CA THR A 9 5.36 11.89 -15.34
C THR A 9 5.13 11.02 -16.57
N TYR A 10 5.82 11.30 -17.68
CA TYR A 10 5.72 10.51 -18.92
C TYR A 10 6.54 9.23 -18.91
N LEU A 11 7.46 9.08 -17.93
CA LEU A 11 8.32 7.92 -17.78
C LEU A 11 7.77 6.96 -16.73
N GLU A 12 8.29 5.75 -16.73
CA GLU A 12 8.08 4.79 -15.64
C GLU A 12 8.58 5.35 -14.29
N PRO A 13 7.98 4.92 -13.16
CA PRO A 13 8.36 5.42 -11.86
C PRO A 13 9.81 5.06 -11.56
N LEU A 14 10.64 6.07 -11.34
CA LEU A 14 12.03 5.91 -10.93
C LEU A 14 12.08 5.20 -9.57
N ARG A 15 13.13 4.38 -9.36
CA ARG A 15 13.31 3.59 -8.14
C ARG A 15 14.72 3.76 -7.62
N HIS A 16 14.86 3.82 -6.30
CA HIS A 16 16.17 3.72 -5.64
C HIS A 16 16.55 2.25 -5.50
N LYS A 17 17.86 1.97 -5.56
CA LYS A 17 18.36 0.61 -5.39
C LYS A 17 18.41 0.28 -3.90
N PRO A 18 17.86 -0.86 -3.46
CA PRO A 18 18.01 -1.30 -2.07
C PRO A 18 19.47 -1.69 -1.81
N ASN A 19 19.97 -1.44 -0.60
CA ASN A 19 21.21 -2.08 -0.15
C ASN A 19 20.90 -3.52 0.30
N ALA A 20 21.87 -4.41 0.16
CA ALA A 20 21.66 -5.84 0.45
C ALA A 20 21.39 -6.15 1.94
N THR A 21 21.84 -5.28 2.84
CA THR A 21 21.77 -5.47 4.30
C THR A 21 20.55 -4.80 4.94
N ASP A 22 19.84 -3.97 4.19
CA ASP A 22 18.76 -3.16 4.75
C ASP A 22 17.53 -4.02 5.08
N PRO A 23 16.94 -3.87 6.29
CA PRO A 23 15.76 -4.64 6.67
C PRO A 23 14.51 -4.16 5.92
N LEU A 24 13.49 -5.03 5.90
CA LEU A 24 12.15 -4.66 5.45
C LEU A 24 11.47 -3.76 6.49
N THR A 25 11.19 -2.52 6.12
CA THR A 25 10.57 -1.54 7.04
C THR A 25 9.06 -1.51 6.92
N CYS A 26 8.50 -1.65 5.71
CA CYS A 26 7.06 -1.53 5.51
C CYS A 26 6.55 -2.39 4.36
N GLU A 27 5.39 -3.01 4.58
CA GLU A 27 4.60 -3.67 3.55
C GLU A 27 3.27 -2.94 3.39
N LEU A 28 3.02 -2.37 2.22
CA LEU A 28 1.75 -1.78 1.85
C LEU A 28 1.01 -2.71 0.89
N GLN A 29 -0.07 -3.31 1.37
CA GLN A 29 -0.98 -4.10 0.56
C GLN A 29 -2.17 -3.25 0.09
N LEU A 30 -2.32 -3.15 -1.22
CA LEU A 30 -3.44 -2.50 -1.90
C LEU A 30 -4.44 -3.55 -2.36
N ARG A 31 -5.74 -3.27 -2.21
CA ARG A 31 -6.84 -4.15 -2.63
C ARG A 31 -7.90 -3.35 -3.39
N SER A 32 -8.39 -3.89 -4.50
CA SER A 32 -9.52 -3.30 -5.22
C SER A 32 -10.27 -4.36 -6.03
N TYR A 33 -11.52 -4.08 -6.35
CA TYR A 33 -12.30 -4.83 -7.34
C TYR A 33 -12.02 -4.34 -8.77
N SER A 34 -11.45 -3.14 -8.95
CA SER A 34 -11.08 -2.58 -10.25
C SER A 34 -9.57 -2.58 -10.45
N VAL A 35 -9.13 -3.03 -11.64
CA VAL A 35 -7.70 -3.11 -12.00
C VAL A 35 -7.11 -1.72 -12.23
N ARG A 36 -7.83 -0.88 -12.98
CA ARG A 36 -7.34 0.43 -13.44
C ARG A 36 -7.02 1.34 -12.25
N ASN A 37 -7.93 1.42 -11.30
CA ASN A 37 -7.75 2.24 -10.09
C ASN A 37 -6.56 1.74 -9.25
N LEU A 38 -6.43 0.42 -9.13
CA LEU A 38 -5.35 -0.21 -8.36
C LEU A 38 -3.98 0.06 -8.98
N GLU A 39 -3.87 -0.02 -10.31
CA GLU A 39 -2.61 0.21 -11.02
C GLU A 39 -2.19 1.68 -11.03
N VAL A 40 -3.14 2.60 -11.27
CA VAL A 40 -2.88 4.05 -11.19
C VAL A 40 -2.42 4.44 -9.78
N PHE A 41 -3.09 3.93 -8.76
CA PHE A 41 -2.73 4.25 -7.38
C PHE A 41 -1.40 3.63 -6.94
N ALA A 42 -1.11 2.40 -7.40
CA ALA A 42 0.17 1.77 -7.16
C ALA A 42 1.34 2.56 -7.80
N ASP A 43 1.18 3.05 -9.03
CA ASP A 43 2.16 3.91 -9.69
C ASP A 43 2.36 5.23 -8.93
N PHE A 44 1.28 5.87 -8.50
CA PHE A 44 1.32 7.07 -7.68
C PHE A 44 2.10 6.86 -6.37
N ALA A 45 1.84 5.78 -5.65
CA ALA A 45 2.52 5.46 -4.40
C ALA A 45 4.03 5.22 -4.61
N MET A 46 4.42 4.55 -5.71
CA MET A 46 5.82 4.36 -6.10
C MET A 46 6.53 5.67 -6.40
N ARG A 47 5.88 6.60 -7.13
CA ARG A 47 6.44 7.92 -7.42
C ARG A 47 6.65 8.73 -6.14
N ALA A 48 5.69 8.71 -5.22
CA ALA A 48 5.81 9.38 -3.93
C ALA A 48 7.00 8.84 -3.11
N ALA A 49 7.19 7.52 -3.09
CA ALA A 49 8.31 6.88 -2.40
C ALA A 49 9.67 7.34 -2.96
N TYR A 50 9.79 7.47 -4.28
CA TYR A 50 11.03 7.93 -4.94
C TYR A 50 11.46 9.33 -4.47
N TYR A 51 10.53 10.28 -4.37
CA TYR A 51 10.83 11.64 -3.92
C TYR A 51 11.25 11.68 -2.44
N LEU A 52 10.68 10.82 -1.61
CA LEU A 52 11.06 10.64 -0.20
C LEU A 52 12.32 9.80 0.01
N LYS A 53 13.03 9.45 -1.08
CA LYS A 53 14.26 8.64 -1.04
C LYS A 53 14.07 7.24 -0.44
N LEU A 54 12.85 6.71 -0.46
CA LEU A 54 12.55 5.36 -0.01
C LEU A 54 12.82 4.34 -1.13
N CYS A 55 13.47 3.23 -0.79
CA CYS A 55 13.69 2.12 -1.71
C CYS A 55 12.42 1.25 -1.77
N ALA A 56 11.51 1.60 -2.68
CA ALA A 56 10.29 0.83 -2.93
C ALA A 56 10.53 -0.28 -3.95
N LEU A 57 10.23 -1.52 -3.56
CA LEU A 57 10.03 -2.63 -4.47
C LEU A 57 8.63 -2.51 -5.08
N GLY A 58 8.59 -2.68 -6.42
CA GLY A 58 7.43 -2.38 -7.26
C GLY A 58 6.15 -3.10 -6.84
N PRO A 59 5.00 -2.76 -7.46
CA PRO A 59 3.73 -3.35 -7.09
C PRO A 59 3.69 -4.84 -7.47
N ILE A 60 4.04 -5.70 -6.52
CA ILE A 60 4.07 -7.14 -6.68
C ILE A 60 2.61 -7.61 -6.82
N PRO A 61 2.24 -8.29 -7.92
CA PRO A 61 0.90 -8.82 -8.08
C PRO A 61 0.70 -10.03 -7.17
N LEU A 62 -0.02 -9.82 -6.08
CA LEU A 62 -0.44 -10.92 -5.21
C LEU A 62 -1.59 -11.72 -5.86
N PRO A 63 -1.75 -13.00 -5.52
CA PRO A 63 -2.84 -13.82 -6.02
C PRO A 63 -4.20 -13.17 -5.75
N LYS A 64 -5.09 -13.18 -6.74
CA LYS A 64 -6.46 -12.65 -6.60
C LYS A 64 -7.29 -13.55 -5.68
N ILE A 65 -8.14 -12.96 -4.85
CA ILE A 65 -9.14 -13.71 -4.07
C ILE A 65 -10.42 -13.76 -4.91
N THR A 66 -10.98 -14.94 -5.13
CA THR A 66 -12.22 -15.14 -5.90
C THR A 66 -13.27 -15.75 -5.00
N GLU A 67 -14.28 -14.97 -4.65
CA GLU A 67 -15.45 -15.42 -3.89
C GLU A 67 -16.58 -15.71 -4.87
N ARG A 68 -17.29 -16.83 -4.71
CA ARG A 68 -18.36 -17.24 -5.62
C ARG A 68 -19.63 -17.56 -4.84
N TRP A 69 -20.77 -17.15 -5.38
CA TRP A 69 -22.08 -17.48 -4.83
C TRP A 69 -23.03 -17.87 -5.95
N THR A 70 -23.89 -18.85 -5.66
CA THR A 70 -24.93 -19.32 -6.57
C THR A 70 -26.28 -18.93 -6.00
N VAL A 71 -27.09 -18.24 -6.80
CA VAL A 71 -28.38 -17.70 -6.34
C VAL A 71 -29.47 -18.14 -7.32
N PRO A 72 -30.66 -18.54 -6.84
CA PRO A 72 -31.80 -18.77 -7.72
C PRO A 72 -32.14 -17.50 -8.52
N ARG A 73 -32.44 -17.64 -9.81
CA ARG A 73 -32.80 -16.49 -10.66
C ARG A 73 -34.16 -15.86 -10.30
N SER A 74 -35.05 -16.65 -9.70
CA SER A 74 -36.37 -16.21 -9.23
C SER A 74 -36.47 -16.36 -7.72
N ASN A 75 -37.28 -15.50 -7.11
CA ASN A 75 -37.51 -15.45 -5.67
C ASN A 75 -38.25 -16.71 -5.14
N PHE A 76 -39.00 -17.43 -5.98
CA PHE A 76 -39.83 -18.56 -5.55
C PHE A 76 -39.93 -19.70 -6.58
N VAL A 77 -40.06 -20.95 -6.10
CA VAL A 77 -40.28 -22.22 -6.84
C VAL A 77 -39.18 -22.65 -7.83
N HIS A 78 -38.60 -21.76 -8.63
CA HIS A 78 -37.72 -22.10 -9.74
C HIS A 78 -36.24 -22.38 -9.34
N LYS A 79 -36.00 -23.25 -8.35
CA LYS A 79 -34.65 -23.60 -7.85
C LYS A 79 -33.73 -24.26 -8.91
N LYS A 80 -34.30 -24.91 -9.93
CA LYS A 80 -33.52 -25.50 -11.05
C LYS A 80 -32.85 -24.42 -11.93
N SER A 81 -33.33 -23.18 -11.89
CA SER A 81 -32.72 -22.05 -12.59
C SER A 81 -31.88 -21.22 -11.60
N GLN A 82 -30.56 -21.39 -11.68
CA GLN A 82 -29.60 -20.69 -10.83
C GLN A 82 -28.63 -19.86 -11.67
N GLU A 83 -28.00 -18.88 -11.04
CA GLU A 83 -26.97 -18.04 -11.61
C GLU A 83 -25.77 -17.97 -10.68
N ASN A 84 -24.58 -18.01 -11.26
CA ASN A 84 -23.31 -17.92 -10.55
C ASN A 84 -22.82 -16.48 -10.63
N PHE A 85 -22.44 -15.93 -9.50
CA PHE A 85 -21.82 -14.63 -9.39
C PHE A 85 -20.45 -14.80 -8.74
N GLU A 86 -19.54 -13.88 -9.04
CA GLU A 86 -18.25 -13.83 -8.40
C GLU A 86 -17.81 -12.43 -8.04
N ARG A 87 -16.99 -12.34 -6.99
CA ARG A 87 -16.29 -11.14 -6.59
C ARG A 87 -14.80 -11.41 -6.55
N ILE A 88 -14.09 -10.77 -7.47
CA ILE A 88 -12.64 -10.89 -7.60
C ILE A 88 -11.98 -9.71 -6.90
N THR A 89 -11.29 -9.96 -5.79
CA THR A 89 -10.43 -8.97 -5.14
C THR A 89 -9.03 -9.06 -5.73
N ARG A 90 -8.60 -8.04 -6.48
CA ARG A 90 -7.22 -7.92 -6.97
C ARG A 90 -6.36 -7.24 -5.91
N ARG A 91 -5.11 -7.69 -5.82
CA ARG A 91 -4.18 -7.25 -4.78
C ARG A 91 -2.84 -6.87 -5.40
N ARG A 92 -2.23 -5.82 -4.86
CA ARG A 92 -0.85 -5.41 -5.13
C ARG A 92 -0.15 -5.21 -3.80
N GLU A 93 1.15 -5.44 -3.78
CA GLU A 93 1.98 -5.22 -2.60
C GLU A 93 3.15 -4.33 -2.98
N ILE A 94 3.40 -3.30 -2.19
CA ILE A 94 4.57 -2.43 -2.30
C ILE A 94 5.38 -2.62 -1.02
N ARG A 95 6.65 -2.97 -1.15
CA ARG A 95 7.54 -3.19 -0.01
C ARG A 95 8.60 -2.10 0.03
N ILE A 96 8.86 -1.54 1.21
CA ILE A 96 9.93 -0.56 1.42
C ILE A 96 11.05 -1.22 2.21
N ILE A 97 12.26 -1.12 1.68
CA ILE A 97 13.49 -1.62 2.29
C ILE A 97 14.30 -0.44 2.83
N GLY A 98 14.80 -0.52 4.06
CA GLY A 98 15.75 0.44 4.63
C GLY A 98 15.22 1.86 4.81
N GLY A 99 13.91 2.02 5.06
CA GLY A 99 13.30 3.34 5.26
C GLY A 99 13.41 3.81 6.71
N HIS A 100 13.65 5.11 6.92
CA HIS A 100 13.52 5.70 8.26
C HIS A 100 12.04 5.72 8.70
N PRO A 101 11.69 5.32 9.94
CA PRO A 101 10.30 5.15 10.38
C PRO A 101 9.45 6.41 10.21
N GLU A 102 9.98 7.60 10.53
CA GLU A 102 9.25 8.87 10.32
C GLU A 102 8.99 9.17 8.84
N THR A 103 9.93 8.82 7.94
CA THR A 103 9.76 9.06 6.50
C THR A 103 8.72 8.10 5.92
N VAL A 104 8.70 6.85 6.40
CA VAL A 104 7.67 5.87 6.05
C VAL A 104 6.29 6.33 6.55
N ALA A 105 6.20 6.86 7.77
CA ALA A 105 4.95 7.41 8.31
C ALA A 105 4.46 8.62 7.49
N ALA A 106 5.36 9.53 7.11
CA ALA A 106 5.04 10.67 6.24
C ALA A 106 4.55 10.20 4.85
N TRP A 107 5.19 9.18 4.28
CA TRP A 107 4.77 8.57 3.02
C TRP A 107 3.37 7.95 3.14
N LEU A 108 3.11 7.13 4.16
CA LEU A 108 1.80 6.52 4.40
C LEU A 108 0.72 7.59 4.61
N GLY A 109 1.03 8.66 5.35
CA GLY A 109 0.14 9.81 5.54
C GLY A 109 -0.19 10.52 4.21
N TYR A 110 0.81 10.73 3.36
CA TYR A 110 0.62 11.33 2.03
C TYR A 110 -0.24 10.43 1.12
N VAL A 111 0.05 9.13 1.08
CA VAL A 111 -0.70 8.16 0.27
C VAL A 111 -2.14 8.05 0.76
N LYS A 112 -2.38 8.07 2.08
CA LYS A 112 -3.73 8.08 2.67
C LYS A 112 -4.49 9.36 2.34
N LYS A 113 -3.83 10.53 2.39
CA LYS A 113 -4.46 11.83 2.07
C LYS A 113 -4.97 11.88 0.63
N TYR A 114 -4.23 11.31 -0.32
CA TYR A 114 -4.58 11.28 -1.74
C TYR A 114 -5.04 9.89 -2.21
N GLN A 115 -5.73 9.15 -1.35
CA GLN A 115 -6.20 7.80 -1.64
C GLN A 115 -7.19 7.79 -2.81
N TYR A 116 -6.94 6.94 -3.80
CA TYR A 116 -7.83 6.76 -4.95
C TYR A 116 -9.09 5.98 -4.55
N TYR A 117 -10.24 6.36 -5.10
CA TYR A 117 -11.51 5.72 -4.76
C TYR A 117 -11.54 4.23 -5.15
N GLY A 118 -12.22 3.43 -4.31
CA GLY A 118 -12.34 1.98 -4.53
C GLY A 118 -11.04 1.19 -4.32
N VAL A 119 -9.99 1.81 -3.76
CA VAL A 119 -8.78 1.12 -3.33
C VAL A 119 -8.74 1.08 -1.81
N GLY A 120 -8.67 -0.12 -1.23
CA GLY A 120 -8.39 -0.33 0.19
C GLY A 120 -6.90 -0.54 0.44
N MET A 121 -6.40 -0.04 1.57
CA MET A 121 -4.99 -0.14 1.96
C MET A 121 -4.85 -0.86 3.29
N LYS A 122 -3.84 -1.71 3.40
CA LYS A 122 -3.35 -2.27 4.67
C LYS A 122 -1.84 -2.08 4.70
N ALA A 123 -1.32 -1.41 5.72
CA ALA A 123 0.11 -1.26 5.91
C ALA A 123 0.56 -2.05 7.15
N ASN A 124 1.60 -2.86 7.00
CA ASN A 124 2.37 -3.40 8.12
C ASN A 124 3.65 -2.56 8.21
N VAL A 125 3.95 -2.01 9.39
CA VAL A 125 5.17 -1.26 9.66
C VAL A 125 5.99 -2.06 10.66
N PHE A 126 7.26 -2.27 10.33
CA PHE A 126 8.22 -2.98 11.15
C PHE A 126 9.20 -1.96 11.72
N ASP A 127 9.34 -1.97 13.03
CA ASP A 127 10.29 -1.13 13.76
C ASP A 127 11.15 -2.01 14.66
N SER A 128 12.43 -1.65 14.77
CA SER A 128 13.41 -2.39 15.56
C SER A 128 13.82 -1.54 16.76
N SER A 129 13.32 -1.88 17.94
CA SER A 129 13.68 -1.24 19.20
C SER A 129 14.71 -2.06 19.99
N GLY A 130 15.37 -1.41 20.95
CA GLY A 130 16.18 -2.10 21.97
C GLY A 130 15.32 -2.95 22.92
N LEU A 131 15.98 -3.62 23.87
CA LEU A 131 15.32 -4.50 24.85
C LEU A 131 14.53 -3.71 25.92
N ASP A 132 15.00 -2.52 26.29
CA ASP A 132 14.39 -1.68 27.33
C ASP A 132 13.24 -0.84 26.76
N VAL A 133 12.22 -1.54 26.26
CA VAL A 133 11.02 -0.94 25.67
C VAL A 133 10.29 0.00 26.65
N PRO A 134 10.06 -0.36 27.94
CA PRO A 134 9.31 0.50 28.85
C PRO A 134 9.90 1.90 29.01
N GLU A 135 11.21 2.00 29.24
CA GLU A 135 11.88 3.28 29.45
C GLU A 135 11.86 4.14 28.18
N SER A 136 12.04 3.52 27.01
CA SER A 136 11.95 4.22 25.73
C SER A 136 10.55 4.77 25.46
N LEU A 137 9.50 4.05 25.85
CA LEU A 137 8.12 4.49 25.68
C LEU A 137 7.76 5.65 26.60
N ASP A 138 8.23 5.63 27.85
CA ASP A 138 8.03 6.72 28.80
C ASP A 138 8.71 8.02 28.32
N ALA A 139 9.92 7.91 27.78
CA ALA A 139 10.63 9.05 27.17
C ALA A 139 9.88 9.60 25.94
N ILE A 140 9.42 8.74 25.04
CA ILE A 140 8.64 9.13 23.86
C ILE A 140 7.32 9.80 24.27
N ALA A 141 6.65 9.31 25.31
CA ALA A 141 5.40 9.89 25.81
C ALA A 141 5.59 11.32 26.32
N ALA A 142 6.70 11.58 27.03
CA ALA A 142 7.06 12.92 27.49
C ALA A 142 7.38 13.89 26.34
N ASP A 143 7.90 13.39 25.21
CA ASP A 143 8.15 14.21 24.03
C ASP A 143 6.89 14.47 23.19
N ILE A 144 5.97 13.50 23.12
CA ILE A 144 4.68 13.67 22.45
C ILE A 144 3.84 14.74 23.17
N SER A 145 3.81 14.73 24.50
CA SER A 145 3.04 15.71 25.28
C SER A 145 3.52 17.15 25.10
N LYS A 146 4.80 17.36 24.77
CA LYS A 146 5.36 18.70 24.45
C LYS A 146 5.05 19.15 23.02
N LYS A 147 4.78 18.22 22.10
CA LYS A 147 4.48 18.52 20.68
C LYS A 147 3.00 18.81 20.43
N LEU A 148 2.12 18.31 21.29
CA LEU A 148 0.67 18.57 21.29
C LEU A 148 0.36 19.92 21.95
#